data_AF-A0A1V3X6S5-F1
#
_entry.id   AF-A0A1V3X6S5-F1
#
_cell.length_a   1.000
_cell.length_b   1.000
_cell.length_c   1.000
_cell.angle_alpha   90.00
_cell.angle_beta   90.00
_cell.angle_gamma   90.00
#
_symmetry.space_group_name_H-M   'P 1'
#
loop_
_entity.id
_entity.type
_entity.pdbx_description
1 polymer ?
#
loop_
_entity_poly.entity_id
_entity_poly.type
_entity_poly.pdbx_seq_one_letter_code
_entity_poly.pdbx_strand_id
1 'polypeptide(L)'
;MSYVLVSPDMVAAAAEDLTTLGSTIGAANAAAATSTTEVLAAATDEVSARIAELFGAYGREYQAISAEAAAFHARFLQALNSGAGLTPSRKPPTCHRCKPSSRMCSIS
;
A
#
# COMPACT_ATOMS: atom_id res chain seq x y z
N MET A 1 -34.00 13.87 -5.06
CA MET A 1 -32.71 13.18 -5.33
C MET A 1 -31.67 13.79 -4.40
N SER A 2 -31.11 13.00 -3.48
CA SER A 2 -30.02 13.47 -2.61
C SER A 2 -28.70 13.39 -3.38
N TYR A 3 -27.95 14.50 -3.44
CA TYR A 3 -26.58 14.51 -3.93
C TYR A 3 -25.66 14.58 -2.73
N VAL A 4 -24.70 13.66 -2.64
CA VAL A 4 -23.63 13.73 -1.64
C VAL A 4 -22.51 14.59 -2.22
N LEU A 5 -22.29 15.76 -1.62
CA LEU A 5 -21.17 16.63 -1.94
C LEU A 5 -20.00 16.24 -1.03
N VAL A 6 -18.92 15.74 -1.62
CA VAL A 6 -17.66 15.44 -0.91
C VAL A 6 -16.63 16.49 -1.30
N SER A 7 -15.96 17.08 -0.31
CA SER A 7 -14.82 17.98 -0.56
C SER A 7 -13.60 17.14 -0.99
N PRO A 8 -12.93 17.49 -2.12
CA PRO A 8 -11.69 16.84 -2.53
C PRO A 8 -10.59 16.86 -1.47
N ASP A 9 -10.52 17.91 -0.66
CA ASP A 9 -9.54 18.02 0.44
C ASP A 9 -9.78 16.95 1.52
N MET A 10 -11.05 16.62 1.80
CA MET A 10 -11.39 15.55 2.75
C MET A 10 -11.00 14.17 2.22
N VAL A 11 -11.07 13.96 0.90
CA VAL A 11 -10.63 12.72 0.27
C VAL A 11 -9.11 12.62 0.25
N ALA A 12 -8.42 13.75 0.03
CA ALA A 12 -6.95 13.82 0.10
C ALA A 12 -6.45 13.43 1.49
N ALA A 13 -7.02 14.03 2.54
CA ALA A 13 -6.67 13.71 3.92
C ALA A 13 -6.94 12.23 4.26
N ALA A 14 -8.11 11.71 3.87
CA ALA A 14 -8.44 10.30 4.09
C ALA A 14 -7.49 9.34 3.33
N ALA A 15 -7.05 9.70 2.13
CA ALA A 15 -6.08 8.91 1.38
C ALA A 15 -4.69 8.89 2.04
N GLU A 16 -4.28 10.00 2.66
CA GLU A 16 -3.04 10.09 3.44
C GLU A 16 -3.12 9.23 4.71
N ASP A 17 -4.23 9.30 5.44
CA ASP A 17 -4.49 8.45 6.61
C ASP A 17 -4.43 6.95 6.25
N LEU A 18 -5.08 6.58 5.15
CA LEU A 18 -5.08 5.20 4.64
C LEU A 18 -3.69 4.76 4.15
N THR A 19 -2.87 5.68 3.63
CA THR A 19 -1.47 5.40 3.27
C THR A 19 -0.66 5.07 4.52
N THR A 20 -0.81 5.87 5.58
CA THR A 20 -0.18 5.64 6.87
C THR A 20 -0.62 4.31 7.47
N LEU A 21 -1.93 4.03 7.48
CA LEU A 21 -2.49 2.77 7.98
C LEU A 21 -1.93 1.56 7.23
N GLY A 22 -1.87 1.61 5.89
CA GLY A 22 -1.30 0.53 5.08
C GLY A 22 0.17 0.25 5.43
N SER A 23 0.96 1.30 5.64
CA SER A 23 2.36 1.17 6.08
C SER A 23 2.47 0.56 7.48
N THR A 24 1.64 1.01 8.43
CA THR A 24 1.63 0.46 9.80
C THR A 24 1.25 -1.02 9.82
N ILE A 25 0.23 -1.42 9.05
CA ILE A 25 -0.19 -2.82 8.93
C ILE A 25 0.92 -3.66 8.27
N GLY A 26 1.53 -3.18 7.21
CA GLY A 26 2.65 -3.87 6.55
C GLY A 26 3.82 -4.11 7.52
N ALA A 27 4.19 -3.10 8.31
CA ALA A 27 5.23 -3.23 9.33
C ALA A 27 4.85 -4.21 10.45
N ALA A 28 3.59 -4.18 10.91
CA ALA A 28 3.09 -5.11 11.91
C ALA A 28 3.11 -6.56 11.41
N ASN A 29 2.68 -6.80 10.17
CA ASN A 29 2.70 -8.12 9.55
C ASN A 29 4.12 -8.65 9.39
N ALA A 30 5.07 -7.79 8.99
CA ALA A 30 6.48 -8.16 8.91
C ALA A 30 7.08 -8.50 10.29
N ALA A 31 6.75 -7.71 11.32
CA ALA A 31 7.20 -7.96 12.69
C ALA A 31 6.64 -9.27 13.28
N ALA A 32 5.40 -9.63 12.91
CA ALA A 32 4.75 -10.86 13.35
C ALA A 32 5.11 -12.10 12.51
N ALA A 33 5.80 -11.95 11.36
CA ALA A 33 6.05 -13.04 10.43
C ALA A 33 6.79 -14.20 11.11
N THR A 34 7.97 -13.94 11.67
CA THR A 34 8.80 -14.97 12.29
C THR A 34 8.10 -15.65 13.47
N SER A 35 7.49 -14.88 14.37
CA SER A 35 6.85 -15.43 15.58
C SER A 35 5.62 -16.29 15.28
N THR A 36 4.99 -16.12 14.12
CA THR A 36 3.82 -16.89 13.70
C THR A 36 4.14 -18.04 12.74
N THR A 37 5.27 -18.00 12.02
CA THR A 37 5.68 -19.06 11.09
C THR A 37 6.65 -20.07 11.71
N GLU A 38 7.42 -19.66 12.72
CA GLU A 38 8.45 -20.48 13.38
C GLU A 38 8.01 -20.92 14.78
N VAL A 39 6.79 -21.47 14.87
CA VAL A 39 6.26 -21.98 16.13
C VAL A 39 6.99 -23.26 16.53
N LEU A 40 7.52 -23.30 17.75
CA LEU A 40 8.18 -24.47 18.32
C LEU A 40 7.16 -25.38 19.02
N ALA A 41 7.38 -26.69 18.98
CA ALA A 41 6.57 -27.65 19.72
C ALA A 41 6.75 -27.42 21.24
N ALA A 42 5.63 -27.39 21.97
CA ALA A 42 5.64 -27.16 23.41
C ALA A 42 6.25 -28.34 24.20
N ALA A 43 6.14 -29.56 23.66
CA ALA A 43 6.72 -30.78 24.20
C ALA A 43 7.14 -31.73 23.06
N THR A 44 7.80 -32.84 23.39
CA THR A 44 8.34 -33.81 22.43
C THR A 44 7.32 -34.82 21.92
N ASP A 45 6.04 -34.65 22.26
CA ASP A 45 4.97 -35.52 21.80
C ASP A 45 4.51 -35.13 20.38
N GLU A 46 3.92 -36.11 19.69
CA GLU A 46 3.45 -35.94 18.32
C GLU A 46 2.33 -34.89 18.20
N VAL A 47 1.49 -34.70 19.23
CA VAL A 47 0.41 -33.72 19.20
C VAL A 47 0.99 -32.31 19.23
N SER A 48 1.94 -32.03 20.11
CA SER A 48 2.67 -30.76 20.17
C SER A 48 3.39 -30.44 18.86
N ALA A 49 4.02 -31.45 18.24
CA ALA A 49 4.68 -31.29 16.94
C ALA A 49 3.68 -30.92 15.84
N ARG A 50 2.54 -31.61 15.75
CA ARG A 50 1.49 -31.33 14.75
C ARG A 50 0.83 -29.98 14.96
N ILE A 51 0.63 -29.55 16.20
CA ILE A 51 0.10 -28.22 16.50
C ILE A 51 1.07 -27.13 16.04
N ALA A 52 2.37 -27.28 16.32
CA ALA A 52 3.40 -26.35 15.86
C ALA A 52 3.46 -26.27 14.32
N GLU A 53 3.41 -27.41 13.63
CA GLU A 53 3.34 -27.48 12.16
C GLU A 53 2.10 -26.76 11.61
N LEU A 54 0.93 -26.99 12.20
CA LEU A 54 -0.34 -26.36 11.80
C LEU A 54 -0.27 -24.84 11.90
N PHE A 55 0.17 -24.32 13.05
CA PHE A 55 0.28 -22.87 13.24
C PHE A 55 1.33 -22.25 12.33
N GLY A 56 2.48 -22.90 12.14
CA GLY A 56 3.50 -22.43 11.21
C GLY A 56 3.01 -22.39 9.77
N ALA A 57 2.22 -23.39 9.33
CA ALA A 57 1.59 -23.40 8.01
C ALA A 57 0.57 -22.27 7.87
N TYR A 58 -0.31 -22.10 8.86
CA TYR A 58 -1.29 -21.02 8.87
C TYR A 58 -0.64 -19.63 8.84
N GLY A 59 0.46 -19.44 9.58
CA GLY A 59 1.25 -18.20 9.53
C GLY A 59 1.76 -17.89 8.13
N ARG A 60 2.24 -18.89 7.37
CA ARG A 60 2.72 -18.69 5.99
C ARG A 60 1.57 -18.34 5.03
N GLU A 61 0.43 -19.00 5.15
CA GLU A 61 -0.77 -18.68 4.36
C GLU A 61 -1.27 -17.26 4.67
N TYR A 62 -1.31 -16.89 5.94
CA TYR A 62 -1.66 -15.53 6.37
C TYR A 62 -0.73 -14.47 5.74
N GLN A 63 0.58 -14.72 5.70
CA GLN A 63 1.53 -13.79 5.08
C GLN A 63 1.30 -13.67 3.56
N ALA A 64 0.99 -14.76 2.88
CA ALA A 64 0.66 -14.74 1.45
C ALA A 64 -0.59 -13.91 1.16
N ILE A 65 -1.67 -14.12 1.92
CA ILE A 65 -2.93 -13.36 1.78
C ILE A 65 -2.71 -11.89 2.15
N SER A 66 -1.90 -11.62 3.19
CA SER A 66 -1.59 -10.25 3.61
C SER A 66 -0.84 -9.46 2.54
N ALA A 67 0.03 -10.11 1.77
CA ALA A 67 0.70 -9.49 0.63
C ALA A 67 -0.28 -9.14 -0.51
N GLU A 68 -1.26 -10.02 -0.78
CA GLU A 68 -2.32 -9.74 -1.76
C GLU A 68 -3.22 -8.57 -1.31
N ALA A 69 -3.59 -8.54 -0.03
CA ALA A 69 -4.34 -7.45 0.56
C ALA A 69 -3.59 -6.10 0.47
N ALA A 70 -2.27 -6.09 0.71
CA ALA A 70 -1.44 -4.89 0.55
C ALA A 70 -1.43 -4.39 -0.92
N ALA A 71 -1.35 -5.31 -1.88
CA ALA A 71 -1.42 -4.97 -3.31
C ALA A 71 -2.81 -4.40 -3.69
N PHE A 72 -3.88 -4.96 -3.13
CA PHE A 72 -5.23 -4.41 -3.28
C PHE A 72 -5.33 -2.99 -2.68
N HIS A 73 -4.83 -2.79 -1.46
CA HIS A 73 -4.83 -1.49 -0.78
C HIS A 73 -4.15 -0.39 -1.61
N ALA A 74 -3.00 -0.71 -2.22
CA ALA A 74 -2.29 0.23 -3.10
C ALA A 74 -3.12 0.63 -4.33
N ARG A 75 -3.82 -0.32 -4.96
CA ARG A 75 -4.72 -0.04 -6.09
C ARG A 75 -5.94 0.76 -5.66
N PHE A 76 -6.48 0.47 -4.48
CA PHE A 76 -7.59 1.22 -3.90
C PHE A 76 -7.20 2.69 -3.69
N LEU A 77 -6.03 2.96 -3.10
CA LEU A 77 -5.51 4.33 -2.95
C LEU A 77 -5.30 5.03 -4.30
N GLN A 78 -4.80 4.31 -5.31
CA GLN A 78 -4.65 4.85 -6.66
C GLN A 78 -6.00 5.25 -7.28
N ALA A 79 -7.03 4.41 -7.11
CA ALA A 79 -8.39 4.70 -7.58
C ALA A 79 -9.06 5.83 -6.78
N LEU A 80 -8.82 5.91 -5.47
CA LEU A 80 -9.33 6.97 -4.62
C LEU A 80 -8.77 8.34 -5.03
N ASN A 81 -7.46 8.40 -5.26
CA ASN A 81 -6.78 9.62 -5.69
C ASN A 81 -7.18 10.04 -7.11
N SER A 82 -7.45 9.10 -8.02
CA SER A 82 -7.93 9.42 -9.36
C SER A 82 -9.39 9.91 -9.35
N GLY A 83 -10.25 9.30 -8.53
CA GLY A 83 -11.65 9.72 -8.36
C GLY A 83 -11.81 11.09 -7.71
N ALA A 84 -10.88 11.47 -6.83
CA ALA A 84 -10.83 12.80 -6.22
C ALA A 84 -10.31 13.91 -7.14
N GLY A 85 -9.85 13.58 -8.35
CA GLY A 85 -9.16 14.53 -9.23
C GLY A 85 -7.78 14.95 -8.73
N LEU A 86 -7.24 14.24 -7.73
CA LEU A 86 -5.96 14.52 -7.06
C LEU A 86 -4.76 13.90 -7.77
N THR A 87 -4.93 13.38 -9.00
CA THR A 87 -3.76 13.08 -9.84
C THR A 87 -2.93 14.35 -9.90
N PRO A 88 -1.62 14.35 -9.55
CA PRO A 88 -0.81 15.52 -9.82
C PRO A 88 -0.94 15.76 -11.32
N SER A 89 -1.66 16.83 -11.66
CA SER A 89 -1.75 17.35 -13.01
C SER A 89 -0.33 17.29 -13.51
N ARG A 90 -0.09 16.49 -14.56
CA ARG A 90 1.22 16.41 -15.21
C ARG A 90 1.52 17.84 -15.61
N LYS A 91 2.29 18.52 -14.75
CA LYS A 91 2.62 19.92 -14.90
C LYS A 91 3.23 19.98 -16.29
N PRO A 92 2.64 20.71 -17.26
CA PRO A 92 3.25 20.81 -18.57
C PRO A 92 4.71 21.22 -18.34
N PRO A 93 5.68 20.62 -19.06
CA PRO A 93 7.08 20.96 -18.86
C PRO A 93 7.18 22.48 -18.87
N THR A 94 7.71 23.05 -17.80
CA THR A 94 7.86 24.50 -17.66
C THR A 94 8.70 24.95 -18.84
N CYS A 95 8.06 25.55 -19.84
CA CYS A 95 8.75 26.08 -21.00
C CYS A 95 9.50 27.31 -20.51
N HIS A 96 10.76 27.11 -20.09
CA HIS A 96 11.63 28.20 -19.69
C HIS A 96 11.94 29.02 -20.95
N ARG A 97 11.16 30.09 -21.14
CA ARG A 97 11.43 31.28 -21.95
C ARG A 97 12.44 31.05 -23.11
N CYS A 98 11.93 30.80 -24.32
CA CYS A 98 12.76 30.89 -25.54
C CYS A 98 13.40 32.29 -25.63
N LYS A 99 14.74 32.36 -25.52
CA LYS A 99 15.50 33.55 -25.91
C LYS A 99 15.41 33.73 -27.43
N PRO A 100 15.29 34.95 -27.98
CA PRO A 100 14.97 35.17 -29.39
C PRO A 100 16.08 34.80 -30.41
N SER A 101 17.22 34.25 -29.99
CA SER A 101 18.44 34.25 -30.80
C SER A 101 18.98 32.88 -31.21
N SER A 102 18.41 31.76 -30.76
CA SER A 102 18.96 30.44 -31.12
C SER A 102 17.87 29.38 -31.25
N ARG A 103 17.61 28.96 -32.50
CA ARG A 103 16.66 27.90 -32.88
C ARG A 103 17.21 26.50 -32.54
N MET A 104 17.51 26.22 -31.28
CA MET A 104 17.78 24.85 -30.84
C MET A 104 17.10 24.62 -29.50
N CYS A 105 15.96 23.92 -29.56
CA CYS A 105 15.24 23.43 -28.41
C CYS A 105 15.82 22.04 -28.09
N SER A 106 16.65 21.95 -27.05
CA SER A 106 17.03 20.64 -26.50
C SER A 106 16.00 20.27 -25.44
N ILE A 107 15.33 19.14 -25.63
CA ILE A 107 14.42 18.54 -24.66
C ILE A 107 15.29 17.70 -23.71
N SER A 108 15.25 18.00 -22.42
CA SER A 108 15.69 17.10 -21.35
C SER A 108 14.71 17.21 -20.19
#